data_AF-A0AAW9YH96-F1
#
_entry.id   AF-A0AAW9YH96-F1
#
_cell.length_a   1.000
_cell.length_b   1.000
_cell.length_c   1.000
_cell.angle_alpha   90.00
_cell.angle_beta   90.00
_cell.angle_gamma   90.00
#
_symmetry.space_group_name_H-M   'P 1'
#
loop_
_entity.id
_entity.type
_entity.pdbx_description
1 polymer ?
#
loop_
_entity_poly.entity_id
_entity_poly.type
_entity_poly.pdbx_seq_one_letter_code
_entity_poly.pdbx_strand_id
1 'polypeptide(L)'
;MSNPSHSDIMRKLKEIKGIKELLEKAVLLYVLLTDGDLPVWCYALIIGALAYLVNPFDVVPDPIPFAGYLDDLSVITSALAALPVKSHHRQSAKDRMRSL
;
A
#
# COMPACT_ATOMS: atom_id res chain seq x y z
N MET A 1 -34.68 12.55 -5.00
CA MET A 1 -33.33 11.95 -5.06
C MET A 1 -32.42 12.89 -5.81
N SER A 2 -31.39 13.43 -5.17
CA SER A 2 -30.41 14.33 -5.82
C SER A 2 -29.59 13.54 -6.83
N ASN A 3 -29.55 13.99 -8.08
CA ASN A 3 -28.73 13.36 -9.13
C ASN A 3 -27.24 13.52 -8.76
N PRO A 4 -26.44 12.44 -8.70
CA PRO A 4 -25.02 12.57 -8.40
C PRO A 4 -24.32 13.41 -9.47
N SER A 5 -23.54 14.41 -9.03
CA SER A 5 -22.77 15.25 -9.94
C SER A 5 -21.67 14.43 -10.60
N HIS A 6 -21.31 14.76 -11.85
CA HIS A 6 -20.16 14.15 -12.54
C HIS A 6 -18.87 14.19 -11.68
N SER A 7 -18.71 15.26 -10.89
CA SER A 7 -17.58 15.42 -9.95
C SER A 7 -17.57 14.38 -8.82
N ASP A 8 -18.73 13.98 -8.30
CA ASP A 8 -18.84 12.99 -7.23
C ASP A 8 -18.44 11.59 -7.70
N ILE A 9 -18.86 11.23 -8.91
CA ILE A 9 -18.48 9.97 -9.55
C ILE A 9 -16.96 9.92 -9.75
N MET A 10 -16.38 10.99 -10.31
CA MET A 10 -14.94 11.07 -10.53
C MET A 10 -14.14 11.01 -9.23
N ARG A 11 -14.63 11.63 -8.15
CA ARG A 11 -14.01 11.53 -6.82
C ARG A 11 -14.01 10.09 -6.31
N LYS A 12 -15.15 9.40 -6.35
CA LYS A 12 -15.24 7.99 -5.93
C LYS A 12 -14.34 7.06 -6.76
N LEU A 13 -14.23 7.29 -8.06
CA LEU A 13 -13.33 6.52 -8.92
C LEU A 13 -11.86 6.71 -8.54
N LYS A 14 -11.45 7.94 -8.21
CA LYS A 14 -10.10 8.23 -7.71
C LYS A 14 -9.82 7.55 -6.38
N GLU A 15 -10.79 7.57 -5.46
CA GLU A 15 -10.70 6.87 -4.17
C GLU A 15 -10.50 5.37 -4.36
N ILE A 16 -11.34 4.72 -5.19
CA ILE A 16 -11.24 3.28 -5.49
C ILE A 16 -9.88 2.95 -6.13
N LYS A 17 -9.41 3.79 -7.07
CA LYS A 17 -8.11 3.60 -7.70
C LYS A 17 -6.97 3.68 -6.67
N GLY A 18 -7.02 4.66 -5.77
CA GLY A 18 -6.03 4.79 -4.69
C GLY A 18 -5.99 3.58 -3.76
N ILE A 19 -7.16 3.08 -3.35
CA ILE A 19 -7.27 1.86 -2.53
C ILE A 19 -6.68 0.66 -3.26
N LYS A 20 -6.99 0.50 -4.55
CA LYS A 20 -6.43 -0.59 -5.36
C LYS A 20 -4.90 -0.51 -5.44
N GLU A 21 -4.35 0.66 -5.72
CA GLU A 21 -2.90 0.86 -5.78
C GLU A 21 -2.22 0.59 -4.44
N LEU A 22 -2.86 0.97 -3.33
CA LEU A 22 -2.38 0.70 -1.97
C LEU A 22 -2.31 -0.80 -1.70
N LEU A 23 -3.39 -1.53 -2.02
CA LEU A 23 -3.47 -2.98 -1.88
C LEU A 23 -2.41 -3.70 -2.73
N GLU A 24 -2.23 -3.32 -4.00
CA GLU A 24 -1.21 -3.93 -4.87
C GLU A 24 0.20 -3.81 -4.28
N LYS A 25 0.51 -2.65 -3.68
CA LYS A 25 1.81 -2.42 -3.05
C LYS A 25 1.96 -3.15 -1.71
N ALA A 26 0.90 -3.22 -0.91
CA ALA A 26 0.89 -3.97 0.34
C ALA A 26 1.09 -5.48 0.09
N VAL A 27 0.43 -6.05 -0.93
CA VAL A 27 0.63 -7.44 -1.34
C VAL A 27 2.07 -7.67 -1.82
N LEU A 28 2.67 -6.71 -2.52
CA LEU A 28 4.07 -6.81 -2.93
C LEU A 28 5.03 -6.80 -1.74
N LEU A 29 4.81 -5.93 -0.74
CA LEU A 29 5.57 -5.95 0.51
C LEU A 29 5.43 -7.31 1.23
N TYR A 30 4.23 -7.87 1.28
CA TYR A 30 4.00 -9.20 1.86
C TYR A 30 4.76 -10.30 1.10
N VAL A 31 4.77 -10.27 -0.24
CA VAL A 31 5.57 -11.22 -1.05
C VAL A 31 7.05 -11.10 -0.71
N LEU A 32 7.58 -9.88 -0.66
CA LEU A 32 8.99 -9.61 -0.31
C LEU A 32 9.33 -10.09 1.11
N LEU A 33 8.40 -9.97 2.06
CA LEU A 33 8.55 -10.50 3.42
C LEU A 33 8.69 -12.04 3.41
N THR A 34 7.95 -12.73 2.53
CA THR A 34 7.92 -14.20 2.47
C THR A 34 9.02 -14.83 1.61
N ASP A 35 9.65 -14.09 0.69
CA ASP A 35 10.58 -14.68 -0.29
C ASP A 35 11.96 -15.02 0.27
N GLY A 36 12.32 -14.56 1.47
CA GLY A 36 13.59 -14.94 2.14
C GLY A 36 14.88 -14.38 1.50
N ASP A 37 14.80 -13.71 0.36
CA ASP A 37 15.93 -13.30 -0.49
C ASP A 37 16.43 -11.86 -0.22
N LEU A 38 16.13 -11.30 0.97
CA LEU A 38 16.46 -9.91 1.30
C LEU A 38 17.41 -9.80 2.50
N PRO A 39 18.29 -8.78 2.54
CA PRO A 39 19.03 -8.43 3.75
C PRO A 39 18.10 -8.17 4.95
N VAL A 40 18.58 -8.43 6.16
CA VAL A 40 17.78 -8.31 7.41
C VAL A 40 17.16 -6.91 7.59
N TRP A 41 17.87 -5.84 7.22
CA TRP A 41 17.37 -4.47 7.31
C TRP A 41 16.16 -4.20 6.40
N CYS A 42 16.05 -4.90 5.26
CA CYS A 42 14.89 -4.80 4.38
C CYS A 42 13.63 -5.31 5.07
N TYR A 43 13.72 -6.39 5.84
CA TYR A 43 12.58 -6.91 6.59
C TYR A 43 12.11 -5.92 7.66
N ALA A 44 13.02 -5.19 8.30
CA ALA A 44 12.64 -4.14 9.24
C ALA A 44 11.82 -3.03 8.56
N LEU A 45 12.22 -2.60 7.36
CA LEU A 45 11.44 -1.63 6.56
C LEU A 45 10.08 -2.17 6.11
N ILE A 46 10.04 -3.42 5.64
CA ILE A 46 8.80 -4.07 5.19
C ILE A 46 7.82 -4.21 6.35
N ILE A 47 8.29 -4.68 7.51
CA ILE A 47 7.48 -4.82 8.72
C ILE A 47 7.01 -3.45 9.20
N GLY A 48 7.88 -2.43 9.20
CA GLY A 48 7.49 -1.06 9.55
C GLY A 48 6.40 -0.49 8.64
N ALA A 49 6.52 -0.67 7.32
CA ALA A 49 5.53 -0.21 6.35
C ALA A 49 4.18 -0.97 6.46
N LEU A 50 4.22 -2.28 6.70
CA LEU A 50 3.01 -3.08 6.90
C LEU A 50 2.34 -2.80 8.26
N ALA A 51 3.12 -2.59 9.32
CA ALA A 51 2.61 -2.20 10.63
C ALA A 51 1.89 -0.85 10.58
N TYR A 52 2.47 0.13 9.85
CA TYR A 52 1.83 1.42 9.60
C TYR A 52 0.49 1.27 8.87
N LEU A 53 0.39 0.36 7.89
CA LEU A 53 -0.85 0.09 7.15
C LEU A 53 -1.96 -0.49 8.04
N VAL A 54 -1.61 -1.34 9.02
CA VAL A 54 -2.58 -1.98 9.93
C VAL A 54 -3.02 -1.04 11.05
N ASN A 55 -2.08 -0.25 11.59
CA ASN A 55 -2.34 0.73 12.63
C ASN A 55 -1.68 2.08 12.28
N PRO A 56 -2.35 2.95 11.48
CA PRO A 56 -1.79 4.25 11.10
C PRO A 56 -1.61 5.20 12.30
N PHE A 57 -2.14 4.86 13.48
CA PHE A 57 -2.09 5.70 14.68
C PHE A 57 -0.93 5.40 15.64
N ASP A 58 -0.17 4.32 15.44
CA ASP A 58 0.76 3.83 16.48
C ASP A 58 2.16 4.48 16.47
N VAL A 59 2.53 5.22 15.41
CA VAL A 59 3.94 5.67 15.24
C VAL A 59 4.11 7.18 15.45
N VAL A 60 3.09 8.01 15.17
CA VAL A 60 3.08 9.45 15.48
C VAL A 60 1.62 9.89 15.67
N PRO A 61 1.21 10.38 16.85
CA PRO A 61 -0.15 10.87 17.03
C PRO A 61 -0.26 12.30 16.47
N ASP A 62 -1.05 12.53 15.41
CA ASP A 62 -1.65 13.85 15.09
C ASP A 62 -2.82 13.78 14.06
N PRO A 63 -3.67 14.84 13.97
CA PRO A 63 -5.11 14.71 13.72
C PRO A 63 -5.54 15.16 12.32
N ILE A 64 -5.50 14.30 11.30
CA ILE A 64 -6.19 14.58 10.02
C ILE A 64 -6.97 13.35 9.54
N PRO A 65 -8.26 13.22 9.91
CA PRO A 65 -9.09 12.08 9.57
C PRO A 65 -9.64 12.23 8.14
N PHE A 66 -8.78 12.05 7.11
CA PHE A 66 -9.14 11.68 5.72
C PHE A 66 -7.94 11.74 4.74
N ALA A 67 -6.76 12.19 5.18
CA ALA A 67 -5.55 12.31 4.35
C ALA A 67 -4.70 11.02 4.28
N GLY A 68 -5.06 9.99 5.05
CA GLY A 68 -4.23 8.80 5.30
C GLY A 68 -3.84 8.02 4.05
N TYR A 69 -4.75 7.75 3.11
CA TYR A 69 -4.44 6.86 1.98
C TYR A 69 -3.31 7.37 1.06
N LEU A 70 -3.22 8.69 0.88
CA LEU A 70 -2.16 9.31 0.08
C LEU A 70 -0.82 9.24 0.81
N ASP A 71 -0.86 9.41 2.13
CA ASP A 71 0.30 9.28 3.01
C ASP A 71 0.79 7.82 3.09
N ASP A 72 -0.11 6.86 3.32
CA ASP A 72 0.15 5.41 3.31
C ASP A 72 0.75 4.95 1.98
N LEU A 73 0.17 5.43 0.86
CA LEU A 73 0.72 5.18 -0.47
C LEU A 73 2.14 5.72 -0.59
N SER A 74 2.43 6.91 -0.05
CA SER A 74 3.76 7.53 -0.12
C SER A 74 4.80 6.75 0.70
N VAL A 75 4.43 6.30 1.90
CA VAL A 75 5.28 5.50 2.79
C VAL A 75 5.61 4.15 2.15
N ILE A 76 4.58 3.43 1.70
CA ILE A 76 4.76 2.11 1.07
C ILE A 76 5.54 2.23 -0.26
N THR A 77 5.29 3.27 -1.05
CA THR A 77 6.03 3.50 -2.30
C THR A 77 7.50 3.79 -2.02
N SER A 78 7.79 4.62 -1.02
CA SER A 78 9.16 4.95 -0.63
C SER A 78 9.90 3.71 -0.10
N ALA A 79 9.22 2.89 0.72
CA ALA A 79 9.78 1.62 1.18
C ALA A 79 10.09 0.68 0.00
N LEU A 80 9.15 0.51 -0.94
CA LEU A 80 9.37 -0.31 -2.14
C LEU A 80 10.50 0.21 -3.04
N ALA A 81 10.71 1.53 -3.11
CA ALA A 81 11.80 2.11 -3.87
C ALA A 81 13.18 1.80 -3.28
N ALA A 82 13.26 1.60 -1.96
CA ALA A 82 14.49 1.22 -1.27
C ALA A 82 14.78 -0.30 -1.32
N LEU A 83 13.82 -1.12 -1.73
CA LEU A 83 13.91 -2.58 -1.74
C LEU A 83 14.32 -3.11 -3.12
N PRO A 84 15.17 -4.16 -3.20
CA PRO A 84 15.53 -4.78 -4.47
C PRO A 84 14.39 -5.65 -5.01
N VAL A 85 13.39 -5.02 -5.63
CA VAL A 85 12.22 -5.70 -6.20
C VAL A 85 12.53 -6.29 -7.58
N LYS A 86 12.60 -7.62 -7.65
CA LYS A 86 12.74 -8.41 -8.89
C LYS A 86 11.40 -8.64 -9.60
N SER A 87 11.46 -9.08 -10.86
CA SER A 87 10.28 -9.32 -11.69
C SER A 87 9.39 -10.45 -11.16
N HIS A 88 9.97 -11.50 -10.58
CA HIS A 88 9.20 -12.63 -10.02
C HIS A 88 8.38 -12.20 -8.80
N HIS A 89 8.90 -11.31 -7.94
CA HIS A 89 8.11 -10.75 -6.83
C HIS A 89 6.84 -10.03 -7.33
N ARG A 90 6.97 -9.24 -8.40
CA ARG A 90 5.83 -8.52 -9.00
C ARG A 90 4.81 -9.49 -9.60
N GLN A 91 5.27 -10.60 -10.17
CA GLN A 91 4.39 -11.62 -10.71
C GLN A 91 3.63 -12.34 -9.59
N SER A 92 4.33 -12.83 -8.57
CA SER A 92 3.71 -13.45 -7.39
C SER A 92 2.72 -12.53 -6.68
N ALA A 93 3.02 -11.22 -6.61
CA ALA A 93 2.10 -10.23 -6.06
C ALA A 93 0.82 -10.09 -6.90
N LYS A 94 0.94 -10.05 -8.23
CA LYS A 94 -0.23 -10.03 -9.13
C LYS A 94 -1.07 -11.29 -9.01
N ASP A 95 -0.43 -12.45 -8.90
CA ASP A 95 -1.14 -13.73 -8.78
C ASP A 95 -1.90 -13.81 -7.46
N ARG A 96 -1.29 -13.36 -6.36
CA ARG A 96 -1.98 -13.22 -5.07
C ARG A 96 -3.11 -12.21 -5.12
N MET A 97 -2.92 -11.06 -5.76
CA MET A 97 -3.96 -10.03 -5.91
C MET A 97 -5.17 -10.54 -6.70
N ARG A 98 -4.99 -11.48 -7.63
CA ARG A 98 -6.10 -12.15 -8.34
C ARG A 98 -6.84 -13.19 -7.50
N SER A 99 -6.22 -13.67 -6.42
CA SER A 99 -6.79 -14.67 -5.52
C SER A 99 -7.53 -14.08 -4.32
N LEU A 100 -7.43 -12.77 -4.12
CA LEU A 100 -8.21 -11.98 -3.15
C LEU A 100 -9.56 -11.58 -3.75
#